data_AF-A0A537HGA9-F1
#
_entry.id   AF-A0A537HGA9-F1
#
_cell.length_a   1.000
_cell.length_b   1.000
_cell.length_c   1.000
_cell.angle_alpha   90.00
_cell.angle_beta   90.00
_cell.angle_gamma   90.00
#
_symmetry.space_group_name_H-M   'P 1'
#
loop_
_entity.id
_entity.type
_entity.pdbx_description
1 polymer ?
#
loop_
_entity_poly.entity_id
_entity_poly.type
_entity_poly.pdbx_seq_one_letter_code
_entity_poly.pdbx_strand_id
1 'polypeptide(L)'
;MSDIASQALRHYVDWDLPAERFGLVSVPKPVIRMLYEKLDENEAREVGRKYGEAMVEFVTFYYTKASFEKYLDLLDLLSIPSQTVYEHTSSEKTHTVILRHGRGLRTSQSLGETLRVMMKTIGRLATIKETDEQVLVTTDKS
;
A
#
# COMPACT_ATOMS: atom_id res chain seq x y z
N MET A 1 26.18 21.38 1.76
CA MET A 1 25.99 19.91 1.82
C MET A 1 25.51 19.47 0.46
N SER A 2 26.12 18.44 -0.14
CA SER A 2 25.68 17.94 -1.45
C SER A 2 24.23 17.48 -1.37
N ASP A 3 23.46 17.65 -2.45
CA ASP A 3 22.01 17.34 -2.49
C ASP A 3 21.70 15.91 -2.05
N ILE A 4 22.63 14.98 -2.27
CA ILE A 4 22.55 13.57 -1.86
C ILE A 4 22.50 13.43 -0.33
N ALA A 5 23.36 14.16 0.41
CA ALA A 5 23.38 14.08 1.86
C ALA A 5 22.05 14.59 2.46
N SER A 6 21.51 15.67 1.89
CA SER A 6 20.20 16.20 2.30
C SER A 6 19.05 15.27 1.89
N GLN A 7 19.14 14.59 0.75
CA GLN A 7 18.13 13.62 0.31
C GLN A 7 18.13 12.37 1.19
N ALA A 8 19.30 11.85 1.55
CA ALA A 8 19.43 10.70 2.45
C ALA A 8 18.89 11.01 3.85
N LEU A 9 19.20 12.18 4.41
CA LEU A 9 18.68 12.60 5.71
C LEU A 9 17.15 12.75 5.69
N ARG A 10 16.58 13.31 4.62
CA ARG A 10 15.12 13.39 4.45
C ARG A 10 14.49 12.01 4.37
N HIS A 11 15.05 11.12 3.54
CA HIS A 11 14.54 9.74 3.45
C HIS A 11 14.56 9.03 4.81
N TYR A 12 15.64 9.19 5.58
CA TYR A 12 15.73 8.60 6.91
C TYR A 12 14.67 9.14 7.88
N VAL A 13 14.49 10.46 7.92
CA VAL A 13 13.54 11.12 8.83
C VAL A 13 12.08 10.85 8.43
N ASP A 14 11.79 10.92 7.12
CA ASP A 14 10.43 10.84 6.59
C ASP A 14 9.95 9.39 6.40
N TRP A 15 10.87 8.43 6.25
CA TRP A 15 10.52 7.02 5.99
C TRP A 15 11.17 6.04 6.95
N ASP A 16 12.51 5.93 6.99
CA ASP A 16 13.17 4.83 7.72
C ASP A 16 12.82 4.83 9.21
N LEU A 17 12.87 5.99 9.86
CA LEU A 17 12.56 6.11 11.29
C LEU A 17 11.08 5.77 11.62
N PRO A 18 10.07 6.29 10.90
CA PRO A 18 8.68 5.83 11.04
C PRO A 18 8.50 4.34 10.74
N ALA A 19 9.08 3.83 9.65
CA ALA A 19 8.93 2.46 9.21
C ALA A 19 9.49 1.46 10.25
N GLU A 20 10.66 1.74 10.82
CA GLU A 20 11.27 0.96 11.89
C GLU A 20 10.39 0.92 13.14
N ARG A 21 9.82 2.06 13.55
CA ARG A 21 8.91 2.13 14.71
C ARG A 21 7.66 1.28 14.55
N PHE A 22 7.20 1.09 13.31
CA PHE A 22 6.05 0.24 12.98
C PHE A 22 6.43 -1.19 12.57
N GLY A 23 7.71 -1.56 12.70
CA GLY A 23 8.20 -2.91 12.41
C GLY A 23 8.13 -3.29 10.94
N LEU A 24 8.10 -2.32 10.03
CA LEU A 24 8.12 -2.57 8.59
C LEU A 24 9.52 -3.04 8.17
N VAL A 25 9.57 -4.11 7.37
CA VAL A 25 10.82 -4.69 6.88
C VAL A 25 10.77 -4.85 5.36
N SER A 26 11.91 -4.62 4.71
CA SER A 26 12.05 -4.84 3.27
C SER A 26 12.33 -6.31 2.98
N VAL A 27 11.54 -6.90 2.08
CA VAL A 27 11.69 -8.30 1.65
C VAL A 27 11.79 -8.36 0.12
N PRO A 28 12.71 -9.14 -0.47
CA PRO A 28 12.80 -9.28 -1.92
C PRO A 28 11.51 -9.82 -2.55
N LYS A 29 11.11 -9.31 -3.73
CA LYS A 29 9.90 -9.77 -4.45
C LYS A 29 9.81 -11.29 -4.61
N PRO A 30 10.88 -12.02 -5.00
CA PRO A 30 10.80 -13.47 -5.17
C PRO A 30 10.49 -14.21 -3.86
N VAL A 31 10.98 -13.69 -2.73
CA VAL A 31 10.71 -14.25 -1.40
C VAL A 31 9.25 -14.00 -1.02
N ILE A 32 8.73 -12.78 -1.24
CA ILE A 32 7.31 -12.49 -1.02
C ILE A 32 6.43 -13.43 -1.85
N ARG A 33 6.73 -13.59 -3.15
CA ARG A 33 5.98 -14.49 -4.03
C ARG A 33 5.97 -15.92 -3.49
N MET A 34 7.14 -16.47 -3.16
CA MET A 34 7.28 -17.82 -2.60
C MET A 34 6.47 -18.00 -1.30
N LEU A 35 6.45 -16.98 -0.42
CA LEU A 35 5.68 -17.04 0.83
C LEU A 35 4.17 -17.01 0.56
N TYR A 36 3.71 -16.10 -0.31
CA TYR A 36 2.29 -15.96 -0.62
C TYR A 36 1.73 -17.13 -1.44
N GLU A 37 2.52 -17.77 -2.30
CA GLU A 37 2.11 -18.95 -3.06
C GLU A 37 1.79 -20.17 -2.17
N LYS A 38 2.24 -20.16 -0.91
CA LYS A 38 1.90 -21.20 0.08
C LYS A 38 0.54 -20.99 0.74
N LEU A 39 -0.03 -19.79 0.62
CA LEU A 39 -1.31 -19.43 1.22
C LEU A 39 -2.46 -19.83 0.31
N ASP A 40 -3.55 -20.29 0.91
CA ASP A 40 -4.83 -20.28 0.22
C ASP A 40 -5.38 -18.85 0.10
N GLU A 41 -6.51 -18.71 -0.59
CA GLU A 41 -7.12 -17.39 -0.79
C GLU A 41 -7.52 -16.73 0.53
N ASN A 42 -8.16 -17.46 1.43
CA ASN A 42 -8.67 -16.92 2.68
C ASN A 42 -7.51 -16.49 3.59
N GLU A 43 -6.45 -17.28 3.64
CA GLU A 43 -5.22 -16.93 4.36
C GLU A 43 -4.57 -15.67 3.79
N ALA A 44 -4.48 -15.55 2.46
CA ALA A 44 -3.95 -14.35 1.81
C ALA A 44 -4.80 -13.11 2.11
N ARG A 45 -6.13 -13.23 2.08
CA ARG A 45 -7.06 -12.15 2.46
C ARG A 45 -6.91 -11.77 3.93
N GLU A 46 -6.74 -12.75 4.82
CA GLU A 46 -6.54 -12.51 6.25
C GLU A 46 -5.26 -11.72 6.52
N VAL A 47 -4.16 -12.08 5.86
CA VAL A 47 -2.92 -11.29 5.90
C VAL A 47 -3.18 -9.87 5.40
N GLY A 48 -3.87 -9.74 4.27
CA GLY A 48 -4.22 -8.44 3.70
C GLY A 48 -5.05 -7.57 4.63
N ARG A 49 -6.03 -8.15 5.32
CA ARG A 49 -6.88 -7.47 6.30
C ARG A 49 -6.08 -6.97 7.49
N LYS A 50 -5.25 -7.85 8.09
CA LYS A 50 -4.36 -7.50 9.21
C LYS A 50 -3.38 -6.40 8.81
N TYR A 51 -2.83 -6.48 7.60
CA TYR A 51 -1.95 -5.44 7.08
C TYR A 51 -2.69 -4.12 6.83
N GLY A 52 -3.92 -4.17 6.32
CA GLY A 52 -4.77 -2.99 6.15
C GLY A 52 -5.09 -2.29 7.46
N GLU A 53 -5.43 -3.04 8.51
CA GLU A 53 -5.62 -2.53 9.88
C GLU A 53 -4.35 -1.79 10.37
N ALA A 54 -3.18 -2.41 10.23
CA ALA A 54 -1.91 -1.80 10.61
C ALA A 54 -1.56 -0.53 9.77
N MET A 55 -1.88 -0.51 8.48
CA MET A 55 -1.64 0.66 7.62
C MET A 55 -2.59 1.81 7.91
N VAL A 56 -3.83 1.53 8.31
CA VAL A 56 -4.74 2.55 8.83
C VAL A 56 -4.17 3.19 10.11
N GLU A 57 -3.65 2.38 11.03
CA GLU A 57 -3.01 2.86 12.26
C GLU A 57 -1.77 3.69 11.96
N PHE A 58 -0.91 3.22 11.06
CA PHE A 58 0.26 3.96 10.59
C PHE A 58 -0.11 5.34 10.04
N VAL A 59 -1.06 5.40 9.11
CA VAL A 59 -1.50 6.66 8.49
C VAL A 59 -2.10 7.59 9.53
N THR A 60 -2.92 7.06 10.44
CA THR A 60 -3.54 7.87 11.49
C THR A 60 -2.50 8.43 12.45
N PHE A 61 -1.49 7.65 12.82
CA PHE A 61 -0.39 8.13 13.66
C PHE A 61 0.48 9.15 12.93
N TYR A 62 0.88 8.86 11.69
CA TYR A 62 1.84 9.66 10.95
C TYR A 62 1.23 10.96 10.40
N TYR A 63 0.01 10.91 9.89
CA TYR A 63 -0.70 12.06 9.30
C TYR A 63 -1.79 12.64 10.20
N THR A 64 -1.96 12.15 11.43
CA THR A 64 -2.98 12.53 12.42
C THR A 64 -4.44 12.25 12.04
N LYS A 65 -4.70 11.81 10.79
CA LYS A 65 -6.01 11.39 10.30
C LYS A 65 -5.86 10.46 9.10
N ALA A 66 -6.82 9.54 8.94
CA ALA A 66 -6.99 8.78 7.72
C ALA A 66 -7.92 9.52 6.75
N SER A 67 -7.49 9.68 5.50
CA SER A 67 -8.32 10.14 4.38
C SER A 67 -7.80 9.53 3.09
N PHE A 68 -8.56 9.64 2.00
CA PHE A 68 -8.11 9.12 0.71
C PHE A 68 -6.80 9.76 0.26
N GLU A 69 -6.69 11.09 0.43
CA GLU A 69 -5.48 11.86 0.11
C GLU A 69 -4.29 11.37 0.94
N LYS A 70 -4.48 11.08 2.23
CA LYS A 70 -3.41 10.55 3.09
C LYS A 70 -3.00 9.12 2.74
N TYR A 71 -3.90 8.34 2.15
CA TYR A 71 -3.51 7.05 1.56
C TYR A 71 -2.72 7.22 0.27
N LEU A 72 -3.01 8.22 -0.56
CA LEU A 72 -2.16 8.54 -1.72
C LEU A 72 -0.77 9.01 -1.26
N ASP A 73 -0.70 9.90 -0.25
CA ASP A 73 0.57 10.34 0.36
C ASP A 73 1.38 9.15 0.90
N LEU A 74 0.71 8.16 1.52
CA LEU A 74 1.36 6.91 1.94
C LEU A 74 1.89 6.11 0.74
N LEU A 75 1.11 5.97 -0.33
CA LEU A 75 1.53 5.20 -1.51
C LEU A 75 2.72 5.87 -2.22
N ASP A 76 2.76 7.20 -2.26
CA ASP A 76 3.92 7.96 -2.76
C ASP A 76 5.16 7.67 -1.91
N LEU A 77 5.03 7.71 -0.58
CA LEU A 77 6.08 7.36 0.37
C LEU A 77 6.58 5.91 0.20
N LEU A 78 5.66 4.98 -0.06
CA LEU A 78 5.95 3.55 -0.21
C LEU A 78 6.45 3.15 -1.61
N SER A 79 6.28 3.98 -2.64
CA SER A 79 6.52 3.62 -4.04
C SER A 79 7.91 3.03 -4.29
N ILE A 80 8.95 3.62 -3.68
CA ILE A 80 10.34 3.17 -3.78
C ILE A 80 10.61 1.93 -2.89
N PRO A 81 10.45 1.99 -1.55
CA PRO A 81 10.83 0.88 -0.67
C PRO A 81 9.97 -0.37 -0.87
N SER A 82 8.71 -0.20 -1.26
CA SER A 82 7.82 -1.34 -1.49
C SER A 82 8.17 -2.13 -2.74
N GLN A 83 9.00 -1.61 -3.66
CA GLN A 83 9.23 -2.18 -4.99
C GLN A 83 7.93 -2.40 -5.79
N THR A 84 6.92 -1.55 -5.59
CA THR A 84 5.63 -1.60 -6.30
C THR A 84 5.49 -0.34 -7.13
N VAL A 85 5.16 -0.47 -8.41
CA VAL A 85 4.87 0.69 -9.24
C VAL A 85 3.45 1.16 -8.91
N TYR A 86 3.35 2.40 -8.47
CA TYR A 86 2.11 3.07 -8.15
C TYR A 86 1.75 4.06 -9.26
N GLU A 87 0.51 4.00 -9.73
CA GLU A 87 -0.06 4.98 -10.66
C GLU A 87 -1.42 5.44 -10.10
N HIS A 88 -1.67 6.74 -10.11
CA HIS A 88 -2.97 7.33 -9.75
C HIS A 88 -3.50 8.18 -10.89
N THR A 89 -4.77 7.99 -11.22
CA THR A 89 -5.50 8.83 -12.15
C THR A 89 -6.81 9.27 -11.53
N SER A 90 -7.29 10.43 -11.97
CA SER A 90 -8.46 11.10 -11.44
C SER A 90 -9.31 11.58 -12.60
N SER A 91 -10.56 11.12 -12.67
CA SER A 91 -11.58 11.60 -13.61
C SER A 91 -12.53 12.57 -12.91
N GLU A 92 -13.53 13.13 -13.59
CA GLU A 92 -14.55 13.96 -12.93
C GLU A 92 -15.31 13.22 -11.81
N LYS A 93 -15.47 11.89 -11.92
CA LYS A 93 -16.35 11.11 -11.04
C LYS A 93 -15.61 10.12 -10.13
N THR A 94 -14.40 9.73 -10.49
CA THR A 94 -13.70 8.61 -9.85
C THR A 94 -12.20 8.86 -9.70
N HIS A 95 -11.63 8.20 -8.70
CA HIS A 95 -10.21 7.94 -8.61
C HIS A 95 -9.91 6.50 -8.98
N THR A 96 -8.78 6.31 -9.65
CA THR A 96 -8.26 4.98 -9.99
C THR A 96 -6.80 4.89 -9.57
N VAL A 97 -6.50 3.87 -8.76
CA VAL A 97 -5.16 3.54 -8.27
C VAL A 97 -4.76 2.18 -8.82
N ILE A 98 -3.55 2.08 -9.38
CA ILE A 98 -2.94 0.83 -9.85
C ILE A 98 -1.68 0.58 -9.04
N LEU A 99 -1.57 -0.63 -8.48
CA LEU A 99 -0.37 -1.13 -7.82
C LEU A 99 0.18 -2.33 -8.59
N ARG A 100 1.24 -2.13 -9.38
CA ARG A 100 1.94 -3.22 -10.08
C ARG A 100 3.06 -3.77 -9.21
N HIS A 101 2.85 -4.95 -8.65
CA HIS A 101 3.76 -5.56 -7.67
C HIS A 101 4.57 -6.72 -8.26
N GLY A 102 3.97 -7.49 -9.18
CA GLY A 102 4.57 -8.65 -9.85
C GLY A 102 4.95 -9.80 -8.92
N ARG A 103 4.01 -10.24 -8.06
CA ARG A 103 4.26 -11.20 -6.96
C ARG A 103 3.28 -12.38 -6.92
N GLY A 104 2.48 -12.55 -7.97
CA GLY A 104 1.48 -13.61 -8.05
C GLY A 104 0.14 -13.25 -7.39
N LEU A 105 -0.88 -14.03 -7.74
CA LEU A 105 -2.27 -13.76 -7.41
C LEU A 105 -2.53 -13.67 -5.90
N ARG A 106 -1.91 -14.52 -5.08
CA ARG A 106 -2.09 -14.50 -3.62
C ARG A 106 -1.62 -13.19 -3.00
N THR A 107 -0.55 -12.58 -3.53
CA THR A 107 -0.14 -11.24 -3.11
C THR A 107 -1.17 -10.20 -3.54
N SER A 108 -1.73 -10.30 -4.74
CA SER A 108 -2.79 -9.39 -5.23
C SER A 108 -4.04 -9.47 -4.37
N GLN A 109 -4.43 -10.66 -3.94
CA GLN A 109 -5.58 -10.88 -3.06
C GLN A 109 -5.36 -10.25 -1.67
N SER A 110 -4.15 -10.39 -1.13
CA SER A 110 -3.77 -9.70 0.11
C SER A 110 -3.79 -8.18 -0.04
N LEU A 111 -3.10 -7.62 -1.03
CA LEU A 111 -3.11 -6.17 -1.27
C LEU A 111 -4.52 -5.64 -1.57
N GLY A 112 -5.33 -6.40 -2.32
CA GLY A 112 -6.73 -6.07 -2.58
C GLY A 112 -7.52 -5.95 -1.29
N GLU A 113 -7.35 -6.88 -0.35
CA GLU A 113 -8.04 -6.81 0.93
C GLU A 113 -7.49 -5.69 1.83
N THR A 114 -6.17 -5.45 1.82
CA THR A 114 -5.56 -4.28 2.48
C THR A 114 -6.23 -2.98 2.02
N LEU A 115 -6.34 -2.79 0.70
CA LEU A 115 -6.94 -1.58 0.12
C LEU A 115 -8.45 -1.50 0.43
N ARG A 116 -9.15 -2.65 0.48
CA ARG A 116 -10.56 -2.70 0.89
C ARG A 116 -10.75 -2.19 2.32
N VAL A 117 -9.93 -2.67 3.25
CA VAL A 117 -9.96 -2.24 4.66
C VAL A 117 -9.67 -0.75 4.78
N MET A 118 -8.64 -0.26 4.09
CA MET A 118 -8.28 1.16 4.09
C MET A 118 -9.45 2.01 3.58
N MET A 119 -10.03 1.71 2.41
CA MET A 119 -11.15 2.48 1.86
C MET A 119 -12.39 2.43 2.75
N LYS A 120 -12.71 1.26 3.30
CA LYS A 120 -13.85 1.09 4.22
C LYS A 120 -13.69 1.96 5.48
N THR A 121 -12.48 2.07 6.02
CA THR A 121 -12.20 2.88 7.21
C THR A 121 -12.58 4.35 7.02
N ILE A 122 -12.37 4.90 5.82
CA ILE A 122 -12.70 6.27 5.48
C ILE A 122 -14.13 6.42 4.90
N GLY A 123 -14.95 5.37 5.00
CA GLY A 123 -16.33 5.38 4.54
C GLY A 123 -16.50 5.35 3.01
N ARG A 124 -15.46 4.98 2.25
CA ARG A 124 -15.51 4.92 0.79
C ARG A 124 -15.75 3.52 0.28
N LEU A 125 -16.60 3.42 -0.73
CA LEU A 125 -16.78 2.19 -1.50
C LEU A 125 -15.70 2.12 -2.58
N ALA A 126 -15.12 0.93 -2.74
CA ALA A 126 -14.09 0.68 -3.73
C ALA A 126 -14.36 -0.61 -4.50
N THR A 127 -14.28 -0.52 -5.82
CA THR A 127 -14.20 -1.70 -6.69
C THR A 127 -12.74 -2.10 -6.82
N ILE A 128 -12.45 -3.37 -6.52
CA ILE A 128 -11.10 -3.92 -6.55
C ILE A 128 -11.05 -5.00 -7.62
N LYS A 129 -10.08 -4.88 -8.53
CA LYS A 129 -9.77 -5.91 -9.53
C LYS A 129 -8.35 -6.39 -9.32
N GLU A 130 -8.18 -7.70 -9.37
CA GLU A 130 -6.92 -8.38 -9.11
C GLU A 130 -6.51 -9.18 -10.33
N THR A 131 -5.21 -9.21 -10.55
CA THR A 131 -4.51 -10.05 -11.53
C THR A 131 -3.21 -10.47 -10.89
N ASP A 132 -2.54 -11.50 -11.40
CA ASP A 132 -1.29 -12.01 -10.82
C ASP A 132 -0.20 -10.95 -10.60
N GLU A 133 -0.23 -9.86 -11.37
CA GLU A 133 0.84 -8.87 -11.40
C GLU A 133 0.44 -7.53 -10.75
N GLN A 134 -0.85 -7.25 -10.61
CA GLN A 134 -1.33 -5.94 -10.18
C GLN A 134 -2.71 -5.97 -9.52
N VAL A 135 -2.94 -4.94 -8.70
CA VAL A 135 -4.24 -4.61 -8.10
C VAL A 135 -4.69 -3.24 -8.60
N LEU A 136 -5.94 -3.16 -9.04
CA LEU A 136 -6.62 -1.93 -9.45
C LEU A 136 -7.71 -1.61 -8.43
N VAL A 137 -7.72 -0.39 -7.91
CA VAL A 137 -8.75 0.14 -7.02
C VAL A 137 -9.43 1.31 -7.70
N THR A 138 -10.76 1.29 -7.78
CA THR A 138 -11.56 2.43 -8.25
C THR A 138 -12.55 2.83 -7.17
N THR A 139 -12.55 4.11 -6.80
CA THR A 139 -13.45 4.69 -5.80
C THR A 139 -14.00 6.01 -6.30
N ASP A 140 -15.14 6.43 -5.75
CA ASP A 140 -15.73 7.73 -6.03
C ASP A 140 -14.88 8.88 -5.49
N LYS A 141 -15.09 10.08 -6.04
CA LYS A 141 -14.34 11.28 -5.64
C LYS A 141 -14.71 11.82 -4.25
N SER A 142 -15.94 11.52 -3.79
CA SER A 142 -16.69 12.16 -2.69
C SER A 142 -16.71 13.69 -2.76
#